data_AF-A0AA86SLR3-F1
#
_entry.id   AF-A0AA86SLR3-F1
#
_cell.length_a   1.000
_cell.length_b   1.000
_cell.length_c   1.000
_cell.angle_alpha   90.00
_cell.angle_beta   90.00
_cell.angle_gamma   90.00
#
_symmetry.space_group_name_H-M   'P 1'
#
loop_
_entity.id
_entity.type
_entity.pdbx_description
1 polymer ?
#
loop_
_entity_poly.entity_id
_entity_poly.type
_entity_poly.pdbx_seq_one_letter_code
_entity_poly.pdbx_strand_id
1 'polypeptide(L)' 'MDAFMQKITETTTGSLTLKLYKGSITVTSRTSPFSLYRQDISSFESGQIYDQADAAGFIRLYGLPMRVRAML' A
#
# COMPACT_ATOMS: atom_id res chain seq x y z
N MET A 1 -2.01 -24.48 -8.54
CA MET A 1 -2.16 -23.02 -8.76
C MET A 1 -3.52 -22.55 -8.28
N ASP A 2 -4.60 -23.28 -8.57
CA ASP A 2 -5.97 -22.84 -8.26
C ASP A 2 -6.24 -22.64 -6.76
N ALA A 3 -5.81 -23.57 -5.89
CA ALA A 3 -5.97 -23.44 -4.45
C ALA A 3 -5.22 -22.21 -3.87
N PHE A 4 -4.07 -21.85 -4.44
CA PHE A 4 -3.33 -20.66 -4.05
C PHE A 4 -4.06 -19.38 -4.49
N MET A 5 -4.58 -19.36 -5.73
CA MET A 5 -5.35 -18.22 -6.25
C MET A 5 -6.63 -18.00 -5.46
N GLN A 6 -7.34 -19.07 -5.10
CA GLN A 6 -8.51 -19.00 -4.23
C GLN A 6 -8.15 -18.36 -2.89
N LYS A 7 -7.01 -18.74 -2.29
CA LYS A 7 -6.59 -18.22 -0.98
C LYS A 7 -6.25 -16.73 -1.01
N ILE A 8 -5.51 -16.27 -2.01
CA ILE A 8 -5.09 -14.86 -2.07
C ILE A 8 -6.24 -13.92 -2.47
N THR A 9 -7.28 -14.43 -3.12
CA THR A 9 -8.41 -13.61 -3.61
C THR A 9 -9.60 -13.56 -2.64
N GLU A 10 -9.54 -14.23 -1.49
CA GLU A 10 -10.64 -14.30 -0.49
C GLU A 10 -11.20 -12.93 -0.11
N THR A 11 -10.35 -11.90 0.00
CA THR A 11 -10.75 -10.53 0.39
C THR A 11 -10.78 -9.54 -0.79
N THR A 12 -10.57 -10.02 -2.02
CA THR A 12 -10.52 -9.18 -3.22
C THR A 12 -11.94 -8.89 -3.73
N THR A 13 -12.71 -8.16 -2.92
CA THR A 13 -14.09 -7.76 -3.22
C THR A 13 -14.26 -6.26 -3.07
N GLY A 14 -14.94 -5.60 -4.01
CA GLY A 14 -15.19 -4.16 -3.94
C GLY A 14 -15.81 -3.61 -5.23
N SER A 15 -16.00 -2.29 -5.25
CA SER A 15 -16.55 -1.53 -6.38
C SER A 15 -15.49 -0.59 -6.96
N LEU A 16 -15.45 -0.51 -8.28
CA LEU A 16 -14.55 0.34 -9.05
C LEU A 16 -15.37 1.27 -9.94
N THR A 17 -15.07 2.57 -9.91
CA THR A 17 -15.60 3.50 -10.92
C THR A 17 -14.57 3.68 -12.01
N LEU A 18 -15.01 3.52 -13.26
CA LEU A 18 -14.16 3.62 -14.44
C LEU A 18 -14.64 4.76 -15.34
N LYS A 19 -13.69 5.53 -15.86
CA LYS A 19 -13.91 6.50 -16.92
C LYS A 19 -13.43 5.90 -18.23
N LEU A 20 -14.33 5.78 -19.19
CA LEU A 20 -14.01 5.32 -20.54
C LEU A 20 -13.99 6.53 -21.48
N TYR A 21 -12.91 6.68 -22.24
CA TYR A 21 -12.77 7.78 -23.18
C TYR A 21 -11.91 7.39 -24.37
N LYS A 22 -12.46 7.49 -25.59
CA LYS A 22 -11.75 7.22 -26.87
C LYS A 22 -10.91 5.94 -26.85
N GLY A 23 -11.49 4.83 -26.37
CA GLY A 23 -10.79 3.54 -26.28
C GLY A 23 -9.84 3.39 -25.08
N SER A 24 -9.68 4.43 -24.26
CA SER A 24 -8.93 4.36 -22.99
C SER A 24 -9.85 4.09 -21.80
N ILE A 25 -9.34 3.39 -20.81
CA ILE A 25 -9.99 3.11 -19.52
C ILE A 25 -9.14 3.72 -18.41
N THR A 26 -9.75 4.48 -17.50
CA THR A 26 -9.07 5.05 -16.34
C THR A 26 -9.88 4.79 -15.08
N VAL A 27 -9.23 4.29 -14.03
CA VAL A 27 -9.86 4.08 -12.73
C VAL A 27 -10.00 5.41 -12.01
N THR A 28 -11.22 5.79 -11.63
CA THR A 28 -11.50 7.06 -10.94
C THR A 28 -11.69 6.88 -9.43
N SER A 29 -12.34 5.80 -8.99
CA SER A 29 -12.50 5.50 -7.56
C SER A 29 -12.50 4.01 -7.28
N ARG A 30 -12.18 3.67 -6.03
CA ARG A 30 -12.06 2.31 -5.50
C ARG A 30 -12.69 2.30 -4.11
N THR A 31 -13.59 1.34 -3.87
CA THR A 31 -14.21 1.14 -2.56
C THR A 31 -14.26 -0.35 -2.26
N SER A 32 -13.86 -0.76 -1.07
CA SER A 32 -13.90 -2.17 -0.66
C SER A 32 -14.23 -2.27 0.83
N PRO A 33 -15.10 -3.21 1.24
CA PRO A 33 -15.30 -3.51 2.66
C PRO A 33 -14.05 -4.12 3.32
N PHE A 34 -13.12 -4.67 2.54
CA PHE A 34 -11.85 -5.23 2.99
C PHE A 34 -10.66 -4.34 2.61
N SER A 35 -10.90 -3.02 2.47
CA SER A 35 -9.85 -2.07 2.12
C SER A 35 -8.76 -2.05 3.19
N LEU A 36 -7.52 -2.35 2.78
CA LEU A 36 -6.33 -2.14 3.61
C LEU A 36 -5.88 -0.68 3.61
N TYR A 37 -6.44 0.16 2.73
CA TYR A 37 -6.19 1.59 2.76
C TYR A 37 -6.84 2.20 3.99
N ARG A 38 -6.01 2.91 4.76
CA ARG A 38 -6.36 3.56 6.02
C ARG A 38 -5.98 5.03 5.93
N GLN A 39 -6.99 5.89 5.79
CA GLN A 39 -6.79 7.33 5.61
C GLN A 39 -6.14 7.99 6.83
N ASP A 40 -6.42 7.48 8.02
CA ASP A 40 -5.96 7.96 9.32
C ASP A 40 -4.44 7.83 9.52
N ILE A 41 -3.79 6.85 8.89
CA ILE A 41 -2.32 6.73 8.85
C ILE A 41 -1.69 7.29 7.57
N SER A 42 -2.50 7.55 6.54
CA SER A 42 -2.03 8.01 5.22
C SER A 42 -2.12 9.54 5.06
N SER A 43 -2.85 10.22 5.94
CA SER A 43 -3.01 11.68 5.89
C SER A 43 -1.75 12.39 6.38
N PHE A 44 -1.49 13.57 5.83
CA PHE A 44 -0.50 14.52 6.38
C PHE A 44 -1.04 15.28 7.60
N GLU A 45 -2.34 15.19 7.85
CA GLU A 45 -2.93 15.70 9.08
C GLU A 45 -2.38 14.90 10.26
N SER A 46 -2.00 15.59 11.33
CA SER A 46 -1.34 15.04 12.51
C SER A 46 -2.27 14.13 13.34
N GLY A 47 -2.64 12.99 12.76
CA GLY A 47 -3.27 11.88 13.45
C GLY A 47 -2.24 11.24 14.38
N GLN A 48 -2.57 11.15 15.67
CA GLN A 48 -1.72 10.58 16.74
C GLN A 48 -1.40 9.07 16.58
N ILE A 49 -1.69 8.47 15.42
CA ILE A 49 -1.66 7.02 15.21
C ILE A 49 -0.28 6.55 14.74
N TYR A 50 0.53 7.41 14.10
CA TYR A 50 1.86 7.06 13.62
C TYR A 50 2.93 8.04 14.12
N ASP A 51 3.98 7.51 14.74
CA ASP A 51 5.17 8.30 15.13
C ASP A 51 6.17 8.35 13.97
N GLN A 52 6.40 9.55 13.44
CA GLN A 52 7.33 9.76 12.34
C GLN A 52 8.79 9.52 12.74
N ALA A 53 9.12 9.58 14.04
CA ALA A 53 10.47 9.33 14.54
C ALA A 53 10.94 7.88 14.28
N ASP A 54 10.01 6.92 14.28
CA ASP A 54 10.31 5.50 14.03
C ASP A 54 10.89 5.25 12.63
N ALA A 55 10.52 6.09 11.65
CA ALA A 55 11.03 5.99 10.28
C ALA A 55 12.56 6.08 10.23
N ALA A 56 13.18 6.93 11.07
CA ALA A 56 14.63 7.08 11.10
C ALA A 56 15.34 5.79 11.59
N GLY A 57 14.74 5.08 12.55
CA GLY A 57 15.22 3.76 12.99
C GLY A 57 15.11 2.73 11.87
N PHE A 58 13.93 2.63 11.26
CA PHE A 58 13.64 1.69 10.18
C PHE A 58 14.58 1.88 8.98
N ILE A 59 14.77 3.11 8.50
CA ILE A 59 15.65 3.42 7.35
C ILE A 59 17.08 2.98 7.63
N ARG A 60 17.59 3.21 8.85
CA ARG A 60 18.95 2.83 9.24
C ARG A 60 19.14 1.31 9.23
N LEU A 61 18.19 0.56 9.79
CA LEU A 61 18.26 -0.91 9.86
C LEU A 61 18.07 -1.55 8.49
N TYR A 62 17.06 -1.12 7.73
CA TYR A 62 16.77 -1.67 6.41
C TYR A 62 17.92 -1.39 5.41
N GLY A 63 18.53 -0.20 5.50
CA GLY A 63 19.68 0.18 4.67
C GLY A 63 21.03 -0.38 5.13
N LEU A 64 21.09 -1.03 6.30
CA LEU A 64 22.35 -1.49 6.89
C LEU A 64 23.11 -2.48 5.97
N PRO A 65 22.48 -3.51 5.37
CA PRO A 65 23.19 -4.44 4.50
C PRO A 65 23.81 -3.75 3.28
N MET A 66 23.12 -2.75 2.70
CA MET A 66 23.64 -1.98 1.58
C MET A 66 24.85 -1.13 1.98
N ARG A 67 24.80 -0.48 3.15
CA ARG A 67 25.90 0.33 3.66
C ARG A 67 27.15 -0.51 3.93
N VAL A 68 26.98 -1.69 4.54
CA VAL A 68 28.09 -2.63 4.77
C VAL A 68 28.71 -3.08 3.46
N ARG A 69 27.88 -3.40 2.45
CA ARG A 69 28.36 -3.79 1.12
C ARG A 69 29.13 -2.67 0.40
N ALA A 70 28.77 -1.40 0.63
CA ALA A 70 29.47 -0.26 0.03
C ALA A 70 30.80 0.11 0.74
N MET A 71 31.04 -0.42 1.94
CA MET A 71 32.29 -0.23 2.69
C MET A 71 33.34 -1.31 2.39
N LEU A 72 32.95 -2.37 1.67
CA LEU A 72 33.82 -3.42 1.13
C LEU A 72 34.33 -3.00 -0.25
#